data_AF-A0A9W9GVT1-F1
#
_entry.id   AF-A0A9W9GVT1-F1
#
_cell.length_a   1.000
_cell.length_b   1.000
_cell.length_c   1.000
_cell.angle_alpha   90.00
_cell.angle_beta   90.00
_cell.angle_gamma   90.00
#
_symmetry.space_group_name_H-M   'P 1'
#
loop_
_entity.id
_entity.type
_entity.pdbx_description
1 polymer ?
#
loop_
_entity_poly.entity_id
_entity_poly.type
_entity_poly.pdbx_seq_one_letter_code
_entity_poly.pdbx_strand_id
1 'polypeptide(L)'
;MVLGQEHKGVHQALACNALISDVKSGASTGVARTLIDSGATQSFVSQRWAKENLEDMHAVSTRLVEAVDGRKIPSYGSRDVQLRLADRNGTRKVMTMICEAVDMTVYDAILGMDWLRSVNRTYDWAAGNWGCPASLVGKFQHTDNIIESICNLV
;
A
#
# COMPACT_ATOMS: atom_id res chain seq x y z
N MET A 1 23.86 2.57 40.18
CA MET A 1 22.46 2.33 39.76
C MET A 1 22.02 3.56 38.98
N VAL A 2 22.12 3.51 37.65
CA VAL A 2 21.65 4.59 36.76
C VAL A 2 20.41 4.04 36.08
N LEU A 3 19.25 4.63 36.40
CA LEU A 3 17.99 4.32 35.75
C LEU A 3 18.07 4.82 34.31
N GLY A 4 18.17 3.89 33.37
CA GLY A 4 18.10 4.18 31.94
C GLY A 4 16.74 4.79 31.61
N GLN A 5 16.76 6.00 31.07
CA GLN A 5 15.60 6.63 30.46
C GLN A 5 15.20 5.79 29.25
N GLU A 6 14.07 5.10 29.32
CA GLU A 6 13.45 4.50 28.15
C GLU A 6 13.05 5.63 27.19
N HIS A 7 13.76 5.74 26.08
CA HIS A 7 13.28 6.48 24.92
C HIS A 7 12.00 5.80 24.43
N LYS A 8 10.83 6.34 24.81
CA LYS A 8 9.57 6.04 24.13
C LYS A 8 9.64 6.59 22.71
N GLY A 9 10.23 5.83 21.81
CA GLY A 9 10.11 6.07 20.38
C GLY A 9 8.63 6.05 20.02
N VAL A 10 8.11 7.18 19.57
CA VAL A 10 6.77 7.22 18.97
C VAL A 10 6.88 6.45 17.67
N HIS A 11 6.44 5.20 17.66
CA HIS A 11 6.28 4.43 16.43
C HIS A 11 5.21 5.13 15.58
N GLN A 12 5.61 6.04 14.70
CA GLN A 12 4.71 6.62 13.73
C GLN A 12 4.36 5.55 12.69
N ALA A 13 3.07 5.39 12.43
CA ALA A 13 2.60 4.52 11.36
C ALA A 13 3.14 5.03 10.02
N LEU A 14 3.82 4.17 9.26
CA LEU A 14 4.37 4.55 7.97
C LEU A 14 3.24 4.63 6.93
N ALA A 15 2.85 5.85 6.57
CA ALA A 15 1.79 6.09 5.61
C ALA A 15 2.27 6.99 4.46
N CYS A 16 1.69 6.81 3.28
CA CYS A 16 2.01 7.56 2.07
C CYS A 16 0.78 7.69 1.16
N ASN A 17 0.86 8.56 0.15
CA ASN A 17 -0.13 8.57 -0.92
C ASN A 17 0.36 7.65 -2.04
N ALA A 18 -0.50 6.72 -2.46
CA ALA A 18 -0.27 5.86 -3.60
C ALA A 18 -1.28 6.14 -4.71
N LEU A 19 -0.86 5.96 -5.95
CA LEU A 19 -1.77 5.95 -7.09
C LEU A 19 -2.23 4.51 -7.31
N ILE A 20 -3.54 4.27 -7.32
CA ILE A 20 -4.12 2.93 -7.52
C ILE A 20 -5.15 3.01 -8.64
N SER A 21 -5.08 2.06 -9.57
CA SER A 21 -6.07 1.89 -10.64
C SER A 21 -6.36 0.40 -10.85
N ASP A 22 -7.37 0.07 -11.63
CA ASP A 22 -7.49 -1.28 -12.18
C ASP A 22 -6.30 -1.60 -13.10
N VAL A 23 -6.05 -2.91 -13.32
CA VAL A 23 -4.96 -3.39 -14.19
C VAL A 23 -5.23 -3.13 -15.68
N LYS A 24 -6.49 -2.90 -16.07
CA LYS A 24 -6.84 -2.63 -17.47
C LYS A 24 -6.17 -1.35 -17.99
N SER A 25 -5.77 -1.38 -19.25
CA SER A 25 -5.21 -0.21 -19.93
C SER A 25 -6.21 0.95 -19.94
N GLY A 26 -5.74 2.15 -19.59
CA GLY A 26 -6.57 3.36 -19.57
C GLY A 26 -7.53 3.49 -18.38
N ALA A 27 -7.41 2.64 -17.35
CA ALA A 27 -8.19 2.80 -16.11
C ALA A 27 -7.96 4.16 -15.45
N SER A 28 -9.04 4.73 -14.90
CA SER A 28 -8.95 5.86 -13.99
C SER A 28 -8.03 5.51 -12.82
N THR A 29 -7.21 6.47 -12.42
CA THR A 29 -6.28 6.31 -11.31
C THR A 29 -6.73 7.20 -10.17
N GLY A 30 -6.97 6.60 -9.00
CA GLY A 30 -7.27 7.32 -7.77
C GLY A 30 -6.02 7.53 -6.92
N VAL A 31 -6.04 8.54 -6.06
CA VAL A 31 -5.04 8.73 -5.00
C VAL A 31 -5.59 8.09 -3.72
N ALA A 32 -4.84 7.17 -3.14
CA ALA A 32 -5.19 6.43 -1.94
C ALA A 32 -4.22 6.75 -0.79
N ARG A 33 -4.77 7.15 0.37
CA ARG A 33 -3.98 7.22 1.62
C ARG A 33 -3.67 5.80 2.07
N THR A 34 -2.40 5.45 2.03
CA THR A 34 -1.93 4.08 2.10
C THR A 34 -1.06 3.86 3.34
N LEU A 35 -1.40 2.86 4.15
CA LEU A 35 -0.57 2.39 5.27
C LEU A 35 0.35 1.28 4.78
N ILE A 36 1.63 1.31 5.17
CA ILE A 36 2.55 0.18 5.04
C ILE A 36 2.55 -0.58 6.36
N ASP A 37 2.07 -1.82 6.35
CA ASP A 37 1.84 -2.61 7.58
C ASP A 37 2.41 -4.03 7.47
N SER A 38 3.52 -4.27 8.18
CA SER A 38 4.11 -5.60 8.29
C SER A 38 3.29 -6.61 9.12
N GLY A 39 2.33 -6.12 9.92
CA GLY A 39 1.38 -6.94 10.66
C GLY A 39 0.26 -7.49 9.78
N ALA A 40 0.00 -6.87 8.63
CA ALA A 40 -0.97 -7.34 7.66
C ALA A 40 -0.36 -8.45 6.80
N THR A 41 -0.99 -9.62 6.74
CA THR A 41 -0.49 -10.76 5.93
C THR A 41 -0.70 -10.54 4.42
N GLN A 42 -1.74 -9.81 4.06
CA GLN A 42 -2.12 -9.47 2.68
C GLN A 42 -2.37 -7.96 2.57
N SER A 43 -2.50 -7.47 1.35
CA SER A 43 -2.88 -6.10 1.08
C SER A 43 -4.40 -5.93 0.97
N PHE A 44 -4.88 -4.76 1.38
CA PHE A 44 -6.30 -4.44 1.50
C PHE A 44 -6.62 -3.08 0.87
N VAL A 45 -7.86 -2.93 0.39
CA VAL A 45 -8.40 -1.64 -0.08
C VAL A 45 -9.74 -1.37 0.58
N SER A 46 -10.02 -0.10 0.89
CA SER A 46 -11.26 0.32 1.50
C SER A 46 -12.36 0.12 0.49
N GLN A 47 -13.42 -0.60 0.87
CA GLN A 47 -14.54 -0.85 -0.02
C GLN A 47 -15.21 0.44 -0.48
N ARG A 48 -15.26 1.46 0.39
CA ARG A 48 -15.74 2.78 0.03
C ARG A 48 -14.88 3.39 -1.07
N TRP A 49 -13.57 3.45 -0.83
CA TRP A 49 -12.63 4.06 -1.79
C TRP A 49 -12.64 3.31 -3.12
N ALA A 50 -12.68 1.97 -3.09
CA ALA A 50 -12.73 1.11 -4.27
C ALA A 50 -13.96 1.40 -5.14
N LYS A 51 -15.14 1.57 -4.55
CA LYS A 51 -16.36 1.94 -5.30
C LYS A 51 -16.29 3.32 -5.96
N GLU A 52 -15.54 4.24 -5.34
CA GLU A 52 -15.39 5.60 -5.84
C GLU A 52 -14.34 5.69 -6.97
N ASN A 53 -13.36 4.78 -7.04
CA ASN A 53 -12.16 4.94 -7.87
C ASN A 53 -11.84 3.77 -8.82
N LEU A 54 -12.37 2.58 -8.55
CA LEU A 54 -12.14 1.37 -9.34
C LEU A 54 -13.43 0.97 -10.06
N GLU A 55 -13.31 0.19 -11.13
CA GLU A 55 -14.50 -0.33 -11.79
C GLU A 55 -15.32 -1.21 -10.87
N ASP A 56 -16.63 -1.06 -11.01
CA ASP A 56 -17.60 -1.77 -10.20
C ASP A 56 -17.54 -3.26 -10.56
N MET A 57 -17.12 -4.07 -9.60
CA MET A 57 -17.22 -5.53 -9.68
C MET A 57 -18.23 -5.98 -8.63
N HIS A 58 -19.29 -6.65 -9.12
CA HIS A 58 -20.23 -7.41 -8.31
C HIS A 58 -19.54 -8.65 -7.72
N ALA A 59 -18.72 -8.45 -6.69
CA ALA A 59 -18.15 -9.55 -5.95
C ALA A 59 -18.87 -9.68 -4.61
N VAL A 60 -19.74 -10.68 -4.53
CA VAL A 60 -20.20 -11.23 -3.25
C VAL A 60 -19.19 -12.29 -2.86
N SER A 61 -18.26 -11.93 -1.98
CA SER A 61 -17.33 -12.89 -1.37
C SER A 61 -17.90 -13.37 -0.04
N THR A 62 -17.84 -14.67 0.22
CA THR A 62 -18.13 -15.24 1.55
C THR A 62 -16.90 -15.28 2.46
N ARG A 63 -15.76 -14.73 1.99
CA ARG A 63 -14.50 -14.71 2.72
C ARG A 63 -14.57 -13.72 3.89
N LEU A 64 -14.08 -14.16 5.05
CA LEU A 64 -13.84 -13.31 6.20
C LEU A 64 -12.34 -13.07 6.36
N VAL A 65 -11.96 -11.83 6.63
CA VAL A 65 -10.62 -11.42 7.03
C VAL A 65 -10.62 -11.24 8.55
N GLU A 66 -9.53 -11.59 9.21
CA GLU A 66 -9.38 -11.42 10.66
C GLU A 66 -8.45 -10.23 10.94
N ALA A 67 -8.95 -9.27 11.72
CA ALA A 67 -8.16 -8.16 12.24
C ALA A 67 -7.32 -8.62 13.45
N VAL A 68 -6.31 -7.82 13.82
CA VAL A 68 -5.39 -8.13 14.92
C VAL A 68 -6.09 -8.30 16.29
N ASP A 69 -7.28 -7.71 16.45
CA ASP A 69 -8.11 -7.85 17.66
C ASP A 69 -9.08 -9.03 17.60
N GLY A 70 -8.95 -9.90 16.59
CA GLY A 70 -9.78 -11.08 16.38
C GLY A 70 -11.12 -10.82 15.69
N ARG A 71 -11.48 -9.55 15.38
CA ARG A 71 -12.70 -9.24 14.66
C ARG A 71 -12.67 -9.82 13.25
N LYS A 72 -13.79 -10.41 12.83
CA LYS A 72 -14.00 -10.91 11.47
C LYS A 72 -14.65 -9.82 10.62
N ILE A 73 -13.99 -9.43 9.54
CA ILE A 73 -14.41 -8.40 8.60
C ILE A 73 -14.80 -9.09 7.29
N PRO A 74 -16.01 -8.87 6.76
CA PRO A 74 -16.39 -9.35 5.44
C PRO A 74 -15.48 -8.78 4.35
N SER A 75 -15.01 -9.66 3.46
CA SER A 75 -14.41 -9.24 2.19
C SER A 75 -15.51 -9.01 1.15
N TYR A 76 -15.33 -7.99 0.33
CA TYR A 76 -16.13 -7.68 -0.85
C TYR A 76 -15.46 -8.18 -2.14
N GLY A 77 -14.54 -9.14 -2.01
CA GLY A 77 -13.80 -9.76 -3.09
C GLY A 77 -12.42 -9.16 -3.30
N SER A 78 -11.58 -9.95 -3.94
CA SER A 78 -10.24 -9.56 -4.35
C SER A 78 -10.30 -8.64 -5.59
N ARG A 79 -9.33 -7.74 -5.69
CA ARG A 79 -9.15 -6.78 -6.78
C ARG A 79 -7.71 -6.87 -7.29
N ASP A 80 -7.55 -7.16 -8.58
CA ASP A 80 -6.28 -6.94 -9.25
C ASP A 80 -6.13 -5.44 -9.52
N VAL A 81 -5.14 -4.83 -8.87
CA VAL A 81 -4.88 -3.39 -9.00
C VAL A 81 -3.48 -3.13 -9.48
N GLN A 82 -3.32 -2.02 -10.20
CA GLN A 82 -2.04 -1.45 -10.52
C GLN A 82 -1.70 -0.36 -9.48
N LEU A 83 -0.71 -0.64 -8.66
CA LEU A 83 -0.13 0.29 -7.69
C LEU A 83 1.01 1.08 -8.34
N ARG A 84 0.99 2.41 -8.21
CA ARG A 84 2.13 3.28 -8.55
C ARG A 84 2.59 4.04 -7.32
N LEU A 85 3.84 3.80 -6.92
CA LEU A 85 4.47 4.40 -5.75
C LEU A 85 5.89 4.86 -6.09
N ALA A 86 6.29 6.02 -5.55
CA ALA A 86 7.66 6.51 -5.66
C ALA A 86 8.49 6.04 -4.46
N ASP A 87 9.72 5.60 -4.72
CA ASP A 87 10.70 5.37 -3.65
C ASP A 87 11.28 6.67 -3.12
N ARG A 88 12.07 6.58 -2.04
CA ARG A 88 12.73 7.74 -1.43
C ARG A 88 13.63 8.52 -2.38
N ASN A 89 14.09 7.90 -3.47
CA ASN A 89 14.93 8.52 -4.49
C ASN A 89 14.08 9.08 -5.64
N GLY A 90 12.74 9.10 -5.51
CA GLY A 90 11.80 9.53 -6.55
C GLY A 90 11.59 8.50 -7.65
N THR A 91 12.15 7.29 -7.55
CA THR A 91 12.01 6.24 -8.55
C THR A 91 10.58 5.71 -8.51
N ARG A 92 9.82 5.98 -9.57
CA ARG A 92 8.44 5.49 -9.71
C ARG A 92 8.45 4.00 -10.06
N LYS A 93 7.65 3.23 -9.34
CA LYS A 93 7.39 1.83 -9.64
C LYS A 93 5.93 1.61 -9.90
N VAL A 94 5.66 0.77 -10.89
CA VAL A 94 4.34 0.27 -11.21
C VAL A 94 4.33 -1.23 -10.90
N MET A 95 3.37 -1.67 -10.11
CA MET A 95 3.27 -3.05 -9.64
C MET A 95 1.84 -3.51 -9.78
N THR A 96 1.63 -4.74 -10.25
CA THR A 96 0.32 -5.39 -10.13
C THR A 96 0.28 -6.13 -8.81
N MET A 97 -0.81 -5.95 -8.07
CA MET A 97 -1.03 -6.62 -6.79
C MET A 97 -2.51 -6.96 -6.61
N ILE A 98 -2.77 -7.92 -5.74
CA ILE A 98 -4.12 -8.29 -5.36
C ILE A 98 -4.43 -7.61 -4.03
N CYS A 99 -5.52 -6.86 -3.97
CA CYS A 99 -6.04 -6.28 -2.74
C CYS A 99 -7.40 -6.92 -2.39
N GLU A 100 -7.59 -7.29 -1.13
CA GLU A 100 -8.93 -7.63 -0.64
C GLU A 100 -9.70 -6.36 -0.30
N ALA A 101 -10.88 -6.19 -0.87
CA ALA A 101 -11.75 -5.06 -0.54
C ALA A 101 -12.48 -5.34 0.78
N VAL A 102 -12.34 -4.45 1.76
CA VAL A 102 -12.93 -4.62 3.11
C VAL A 102 -13.47 -3.30 3.64
N ASP A 103 -14.36 -3.38 4.63
CA ASP A 103 -14.70 -2.21 5.43
C ASP A 103 -13.53 -1.85 6.35
N MET A 104 -12.91 -0.71 6.08
CA MET A 104 -11.88 -0.14 6.94
C MET A 104 -11.99 1.37 7.02
N THR A 105 -11.48 1.91 8.11
CA THR A 105 -11.50 3.33 8.44
C THR A 105 -10.06 3.85 8.55
N VAL A 106 -9.84 5.15 8.31
CA VAL A 106 -8.55 5.87 8.39
C VAL A 106 -7.68 5.79 7.12
N TYR A 107 -7.56 4.61 6.50
CA TYR A 107 -6.76 4.41 5.29
C TYR A 107 -7.62 3.90 4.12
N ASP A 108 -7.22 4.28 2.92
CA ASP A 108 -7.83 3.83 1.67
C ASP A 108 -7.21 2.51 1.20
N ALA A 109 -5.94 2.28 1.54
CA ALA A 109 -5.22 1.05 1.26
C ALA A 109 -4.27 0.65 2.40
N ILE A 110 -4.04 -0.65 2.55
CA ILE A 110 -3.00 -1.22 3.42
C ILE A 110 -2.12 -2.10 2.54
N LEU A 111 -0.82 -1.84 2.52
CA LEU A 111 0.19 -2.67 1.88
C LEU A 111 0.77 -3.63 2.90
N GLY A 112 0.41 -4.90 2.78
CA GLY A 112 0.80 -5.95 3.70
C GLY A 112 2.11 -6.64 3.33
N MET A 113 2.34 -7.79 3.98
CA MET A 113 3.53 -8.62 3.80
C MET A 113 3.67 -9.20 2.39
N ASP A 114 2.57 -9.37 1.65
CA ASP A 114 2.56 -9.76 0.24
C ASP A 114 3.24 -8.70 -0.64
N TRP A 115 2.86 -7.43 -0.49
CA TRP A 115 3.51 -6.31 -1.15
C TRP A 115 4.94 -6.15 -0.64
N LEU A 116 5.15 -6.13 0.69
CA LEU A 116 6.48 -5.96 1.28
C LEU A 116 7.44 -7.00 0.71
N ARG A 117 7.12 -8.29 0.72
CA ARG A 117 8.00 -9.35 0.16
C ARG A 117 8.32 -9.15 -1.32
N SER A 118 7.41 -8.54 -2.09
CA SER A 118 7.64 -8.26 -3.52
C SER A 118 8.63 -7.11 -3.75
N VAL A 119 8.67 -6.11 -2.86
CA VAL A 119 9.61 -4.97 -2.94
C VAL A 119 10.88 -5.18 -2.11
N ASN A 120 10.84 -6.11 -1.15
CA ASN A 120 11.83 -6.24 -0.10
C ASN A 120 12.75 -7.46 -0.29
N ARG A 121 13.93 -7.22 -0.89
CA ARG A 121 15.16 -7.91 -0.48
C ARG A 121 16.02 -7.08 0.49
N THR A 122 15.66 -5.82 0.79
CA THR A 122 16.49 -4.85 1.55
C THR A 122 15.68 -3.70 2.20
N TYR A 123 14.69 -4.00 3.04
CA TYR A 123 13.95 -2.99 3.81
C TYR A 123 14.63 -2.79 5.17
N ASP A 124 14.99 -1.55 5.45
CA ASP A 124 15.61 -1.16 6.72
C ASP A 124 14.52 -0.68 7.69
N TRP A 125 14.06 -1.62 8.52
CA TRP A 125 13.03 -1.40 9.54
C TRP A 125 13.42 -0.34 10.57
N ALA A 126 14.71 -0.12 10.82
CA ALA A 126 15.18 0.83 11.82
C ALA A 126 15.04 2.28 11.35
N ALA A 127 15.04 2.52 10.03
CA ALA A 127 15.04 3.85 9.45
C ALA A 127 13.68 4.26 8.83
N GLY A 128 12.67 3.39 8.85
CA GLY A 128 11.39 3.63 8.14
C GLY A 128 11.54 3.78 6.63
N ASN A 129 12.66 3.30 6.08
CA ASN A 129 13.08 3.56 4.70
C ASN A 129 13.00 2.29 3.86
N TRP A 130 12.56 2.46 2.62
CA TRP A 130 12.65 1.41 1.62
C TRP A 130 13.54 1.83 0.45
N GLY A 131 14.34 0.88 -0.04
CA GLY A 131 15.19 1.05 -1.21
C GLY A 131 15.15 -0.21 -2.07
N CYS A 132 15.15 -0.02 -3.39
CA CYS A 132 15.31 -1.11 -4.35
C CYS A 132 16.78 -1.20 -4.81
N PRO A 133 17.36 -2.40 -4.99
CA PRO A 133 18.62 -2.55 -5.71
C PRO A 133 18.47 -2.07 -7.16
N ALA A 134 19.47 -1.35 -7.67
CA ALA A 134 19.47 -0.75 -9.01
C ALA A 134 19.32 -1.77 -10.17
N SER A 135 19.47 -3.07 -9.91
CA SER A 135 19.39 -4.13 -10.92
C SER A 135 17.99 -4.40 -11.48
N LEU A 136 16.94 -3.73 -10.99
CA LEU A 136 15.55 -3.87 -11.45
C LEU A 136 15.01 -2.66 -12.21
N VAL A 137 15.85 -1.64 -12.49
CA VAL A 137 15.46 -0.38 -13.18
C VAL A 137 15.28 -0.57 -14.70
N GLY A 138 15.67 -1.72 -15.25
CA GLY A 138 15.64 -1.99 -16.68
C GLY A 138 14.29 -2.50 -17.19
N LYS A 139 13.34 -1.58 -17.41
CA LYS A 139 12.20 -1.60 -18.35
C LYS A 139 11.13 -0.73 -17.72
N PHE A 140 10.69 0.33 -18.40
CA PHE A 140 9.33 0.89 -18.45
C PHE A 140 9.48 2.34 -18.94
N GLN A 141 9.07 2.56 -20.20
CA GLN A 141 9.08 3.87 -20.84
C GLN A 141 7.86 4.68 -20.39
N HIS A 142 8.17 5.89 -19.95
CA HIS A 142 7.43 7.15 -20.00
C HIS A 142 6.02 7.13 -20.61
N THR A 143 5.00 7.54 -19.85
CA THR A 143 4.21 8.74 -20.14
C THR A 143 3.46 9.24 -18.90
N ASP A 144 3.28 10.56 -18.90
CA ASP A 144 2.31 11.39 -18.20
C ASP A 144 2.66 12.04 -16.85
N ASN A 145 2.89 13.36 -17.01
CA ASN A 145 3.02 14.42 -16.05
C ASN A 145 1.80 14.45 -15.13
N ILE A 146 2.00 14.18 -13.84
CA ILE A 146 1.21 14.69 -12.71
C ILE A 146 1.98 14.27 -11.42
N ILE A 147 2.03 15.19 -10.45
CA ILE A 147 2.49 15.10 -9.06
C ILE A 147 4.01 15.19 -8.80
N GLU A 148 4.48 16.41 -8.55
CA GLU A 148 5.75 16.77 -7.91
C GLU A 148 5.68 16.86 -6.37
N SER A 149 4.63 16.35 -5.70
CA SER A 149 4.43 16.59 -4.26
C SER A 149 4.16 15.35 -3.41
N ILE A 150 4.96 14.29 -3.55
CA ILE A 150 4.82 13.06 -2.72
C ILE A 150 6.04 12.78 -1.81
N CYS A 151 7.16 13.49 -1.96
CA CYS A 151 8.38 13.13 -1.21
C CYS A 151 8.63 13.86 0.13
N ASN A 152 7.76 14.76 0.62
CA ASN A 152 8.06 15.53 1.85
C ASN A 152 6.89 15.57 2.86
N LEU A 153 6.47 14.43 3.40
CA LEU A 153 5.60 14.39 4.58
C LEU A 153 6.04 13.27 5.53
N VAL A 154 7.17 13.51 6.20
CA VAL A 154 7.43 13.13 7.60
C VAL A 154 8.13 14.30 8.27
#